data_AF-A0A144BP60-F1
#
_entry.id   AF-A0A144BP60-F1
#
_cell.length_a   1.000
_cell.length_b   1.000
_cell.length_c   1.000
_cell.angle_alpha   90.00
_cell.angle_beta   90.00
_cell.angle_gamma   90.00
#
_symmetry.space_group_name_H-M   'P 1'
#
loop_
_entity.id
_entity.type
_entity.pdbx_description
1 polymer ?
#
loop_
_entity_poly.entity_id
_entity_poly.type
_entity_poly.pdbx_seq_one_letter_code
_entity_poly.pdbx_strand_id
1 'polypeptide(L)'
;MKRYLLTALCAIFAAGVQANPILPDVEVNVPPEVFSSSGQNQTVQPCNQCCIYQNQNYSEGAVVKADGILLQCQRDERAISTNPLVWRRVKQ
;
A
#
# COMPACT_ATOMS: atom_id res chain seq x y z
N MET A 1 41.93 -48.46 -4.96
CA MET A 1 40.78 -48.46 -4.02
C MET A 1 40.73 -47.23 -3.12
N LYS A 2 41.85 -46.79 -2.50
CA LYS A 2 41.91 -45.62 -1.60
C LYS A 2 41.55 -44.25 -2.24
N ARG A 3 41.75 -44.09 -3.55
CA ARG A 3 41.43 -42.85 -4.28
C ARG A 3 39.93 -42.64 -4.52
N TYR A 4 39.19 -43.74 -4.72
CA TYR A 4 37.73 -43.70 -4.89
C TYR A 4 36.98 -43.46 -3.57
N LEU A 5 37.59 -43.87 -2.44
CA LEU A 5 37.09 -43.59 -1.09
C LEU A 5 37.13 -42.09 -0.77
N LEU A 6 38.18 -41.37 -1.19
CA LEU A 6 38.31 -39.93 -0.96
C LEU A 6 37.33 -39.11 -1.80
N THR A 7 37.07 -39.50 -3.05
CA THR A 7 36.09 -38.84 -3.91
C THR A 7 34.65 -39.10 -3.45
N ALA A 8 34.36 -40.29 -2.92
CA ALA A 8 33.05 -40.61 -2.36
C ALA A 8 32.76 -39.79 -1.09
N LEU A 9 33.76 -39.50 -0.27
CA LEU A 9 33.60 -38.70 0.95
C LEU A 9 33.27 -37.22 0.67
N CYS A 10 33.81 -36.64 -0.40
CA CYS A 10 33.53 -35.23 -0.75
C CYS A 10 32.11 -35.01 -1.29
N ALA A 11 31.50 -36.01 -1.91
CA ALA A 11 30.16 -35.89 -2.51
C ALA A 11 29.02 -35.78 -1.46
N ILE A 12 29.29 -36.15 -0.20
CA ILE A 12 28.29 -36.15 0.88
C ILE A 12 28.14 -34.76 1.52
N PHE A 13 29.11 -33.85 1.32
CA PHE A 13 29.11 -32.51 1.93
C PHE A 13 28.30 -31.44 1.16
N ALA A 14 27.73 -31.76 0.00
CA ALA A 14 27.01 -30.79 -0.85
C ALA A 14 25.47 -30.87 -0.75
N ALA A 15 24.91 -31.59 0.22
CA ALA A 15 23.47 -31.67 0.41
C ALA A 15 22.93 -30.50 1.25
N GLY A 16 22.60 -29.40 0.56
CA GLY A 16 21.49 -28.50 0.88
C GLY A 16 21.49 -27.77 2.22
N VAL A 17 22.01 -26.53 2.25
CA VAL A 17 21.57 -25.54 3.25
C VAL A 17 20.22 -25.01 2.79
N GLN A 18 19.13 -25.58 3.30
CA GLN A 18 17.80 -25.01 3.07
C GLN A 18 17.67 -23.73 3.90
N ALA A 19 17.87 -22.58 3.26
CA ALA A 19 17.48 -21.29 3.82
C ALA A 19 15.95 -21.25 3.88
N ASN A 20 15.39 -21.56 5.04
CA ASN A 20 13.99 -21.27 5.35
C ASN A 20 13.93 -19.86 5.97
N PRO A 21 13.66 -18.80 5.20
CA PRO A 21 13.38 -17.50 5.80
C PRO A 21 12.09 -17.65 6.61
N ILE A 22 12.23 -17.65 7.94
CA ILE A 22 11.10 -17.49 8.84
C ILE A 22 10.67 -16.03 8.67
N LEU A 23 9.69 -15.78 7.80
CA LEU A 23 8.96 -14.51 7.83
C LEU A 23 8.17 -14.51 9.15
N PRO A 24 8.36 -13.52 10.03
CA PRO A 24 7.42 -13.32 11.10
C PRO A 24 6.10 -12.88 10.46
N ASP A 25 5.14 -13.80 10.43
CA ASP A 25 3.75 -13.52 10.12
C ASP A 25 3.20 -12.66 11.26
N VAL A 26 3.47 -11.36 11.19
CA VAL A 26 2.80 -10.36 12.02
C VAL A 26 1.50 -10.04 11.31
N GLU A 27 0.50 -10.89 11.47
CA GLU A 27 -0.87 -10.52 11.20
C GLU A 27 -1.26 -9.43 12.21
N VAL A 28 -1.05 -8.17 11.81
CA VAL A 28 -1.67 -7.03 12.46
C VAL A 28 -3.17 -7.18 12.21
N ASN A 29 -3.89 -7.69 13.21
CA ASN A 29 -5.36 -7.66 13.20
C ASN A 29 -5.77 -6.19 13.21
N VAL A 30 -5.93 -5.62 12.02
CA VAL A 30 -6.47 -4.27 11.90
C VAL A 30 -7.98 -4.41 12.06
N PRO A 31 -8.57 -3.74 13.06
CA PRO A 31 -10.00 -3.82 13.31
C PRO A 31 -10.78 -3.49 12.01
N PRO A 32 -11.81 -4.26 11.61
CA PRO A 32 -12.57 -4.05 10.37
C PRO A 32 -13.27 -2.67 10.28
N GLU A 33 -13.26 -1.91 11.37
CA GLU A 33 -13.68 -0.52 11.47
C GLU A 33 -12.81 0.43 10.63
N VAL A 34 -11.58 0.06 10.21
CA VAL A 34 -10.77 0.93 9.32
C VAL A 34 -11.17 0.83 7.83
N PHE A 35 -11.91 -0.21 7.43
CA PHE A 35 -12.37 -0.38 6.04
C PHE A 35 -13.86 -0.08 5.87
N SER A 36 -14.58 0.17 6.96
CA SER A 36 -16.02 0.39 6.96
C SER A 36 -16.36 1.89 6.97
N SER A 37 -16.03 2.58 5.88
CA SER A 37 -16.73 3.84 5.51
C SER A 37 -17.91 3.54 4.59
N SER A 38 -18.57 2.40 4.78
CA SER A 38 -19.68 1.93 3.95
C SER A 38 -20.98 2.02 4.74
N GLY A 39 -21.63 3.19 4.73
CA GLY A 39 -23.09 3.23 4.92
C GLY A 39 -23.66 3.80 6.21
N GLN A 40 -23.01 4.76 6.87
CA GLN A 40 -23.72 5.62 7.82
C GLN A 40 -23.53 7.06 7.42
N ASN A 41 -24.61 7.83 7.41
CA ASN A 41 -24.68 9.30 7.31
C ASN A 41 -23.44 9.96 7.94
N GLN A 42 -22.36 10.07 7.17
CA GLN A 42 -21.17 10.77 7.56
C GLN A 42 -21.57 12.22 7.40
N THR A 43 -22.09 12.81 8.48
CA THR A 43 -21.70 14.18 8.84
C THR A 43 -20.24 14.27 8.45
N VAL A 44 -19.94 14.98 7.36
CA VAL A 44 -18.63 14.99 6.71
C VAL A 44 -17.65 15.36 7.80
N GLN A 45 -17.03 14.36 8.42
CA GLN A 45 -16.11 14.58 9.52
C GLN A 45 -15.02 15.44 8.89
N PRO A 46 -14.72 16.63 9.46
CA PRO A 46 -13.82 17.57 8.82
C PRO A 46 -12.47 16.86 8.68
N CYS A 47 -12.21 16.42 7.46
CA CYS A 47 -11.04 15.63 7.16
C CYS A 47 -10.00 16.62 6.65
N ASN A 48 -8.96 16.78 7.46
CA ASN A 48 -7.93 17.79 7.25
C ASN A 48 -6.92 17.38 6.15
N GLN A 49 -7.08 16.20 5.53
CA GLN A 49 -6.18 15.68 4.50
C GLN A 49 -6.95 14.86 3.46
N CYS A 50 -8.02 15.43 2.89
CA CYS A 50 -8.76 14.83 1.78
C CYS A 50 -9.28 15.87 0.80
N CYS A 51 -9.53 15.41 -0.42
CA CYS A 51 -10.33 16.13 -1.40
C CYS A 51 -11.78 15.68 -1.30
N ILE A 52 -12.73 16.61 -1.49
CA ILE A 52 -14.16 16.30 -1.45
C ILE A 52 -14.70 16.28 -2.88
N TYR A 53 -15.45 15.24 -3.23
CA TYR A 53 -16.16 15.15 -4.52
C TYR A 53 -17.52 14.46 -4.31
N GLN A 54 -18.60 15.08 -4.80
CA GLN A 54 -19.98 14.59 -4.61
C GLN A 54 -20.33 14.20 -3.16
N ASN A 55 -19.92 15.02 -2.18
CA ASN A 55 -20.09 14.77 -0.74
C ASN A 55 -19.36 13.52 -0.20
N GLN A 56 -18.40 12.98 -0.94
CA GLN A 56 -17.51 11.92 -0.49
C GLN A 56 -16.09 12.46 -0.26
N ASN A 57 -15.43 11.94 0.78
CA ASN A 57 -14.07 12.29 1.13
C ASN A 57 -13.09 11.31 0.46
N TYR A 58 -12.11 11.84 -0.26
CA TYR A 58 -11.09 11.09 -0.98
C TYR A 58 -9.70 11.41 -0.43
N SER A 59 -8.91 10.37 -0.15
CA SER A 59 -7.54 10.52 0.34
C SER A 59 -6.56 10.98 -0.76
N GLU A 60 -5.36 11.39 -0.34
CA GLU A 60 -4.25 11.70 -1.24
C GLU A 60 -3.99 10.54 -2.23
N GLY A 61 -3.85 10.87 -3.51
CA GLY A 61 -3.64 9.91 -4.60
C GLY A 61 -4.91 9.37 -5.24
N ALA A 62 -6.09 9.56 -4.64
CA ALA A 62 -7.36 9.12 -5.20
C ALA A 62 -7.63 9.72 -6.59
N VAL A 63 -8.24 8.94 -7.47
CA VAL A 63 -8.58 9.37 -8.84
C VAL A 63 -10.08 9.26 -9.07
N VAL A 64 -10.68 10.35 -9.56
CA VAL A 64 -12.09 10.41 -9.96
C VAL A 64 -12.20 10.85 -11.41
N LYS A 65 -13.24 10.35 -12.08
CA LYS A 65 -13.59 10.80 -13.43
C LYS A 65 -14.79 11.73 -13.32
N ALA A 66 -14.59 12.99 -13.66
CA ALA A 66 -15.63 14.02 -13.70
C ALA A 66 -15.72 14.54 -15.13
N ASP A 67 -16.90 14.51 -15.76
CA ASP A 67 -17.15 15.14 -17.07
C ASP A 67 -16.11 14.81 -18.16
N GLY A 68 -15.61 13.57 -18.17
CA GLY A 68 -14.64 13.09 -19.16
C GLY A 68 -13.17 13.47 -18.87
N ILE A 69 -12.89 14.21 -17.79
CA ILE A 69 -11.53 14.47 -17.31
C ILE A 69 -11.20 13.62 -16.08
N LEU A 70 -9.93 13.20 -15.97
CA LEU A 70 -9.41 12.53 -14.78
C LEU A 70 -8.86 13.57 -13.81
N LEU A 71 -9.34 13.52 -12.57
CA LEU A 71 -8.87 14.33 -11.47
C LEU A 71 -8.19 13.42 -10.45
N GLN A 72 -6.98 13.80 -10.04
CA GLN A 72 -6.27 13.15 -8.95
C GLN A 72 -6.19 14.10 -7.76
N CYS A 73 -6.49 13.60 -6.57
CA CYS A 73 -6.30 14.33 -5.33
C CYS A 73 -4.79 14.38 -5.04
N GLN A 74 -4.17 15.55 -5.17
CA GLN A 74 -2.73 15.71 -4.99
C GLN A 74 -2.45 16.81 -3.97
N ARG A 75 -1.29 16.70 -3.31
CA ARG A 75 -0.81 17.75 -2.42
C ARG A 75 -0.31 18.94 -3.23
N ASP A 76 -0.80 20.13 -2.88
CA ASP A 76 -0.21 21.38 -3.34
C ASP A 76 0.90 21.80 -2.38
N GLU A 77 2.15 21.74 -2.85
CA GLU A 77 3.32 22.13 -2.07
C GLU A 77 3.34 23.62 -1.71
N ARG A 78 2.55 24.44 -2.42
CA ARG A 78 2.47 25.89 -2.19
C ARG A 78 1.32 26.28 -1.26
N ALA A 79 0.47 25.33 -0.87
CA ALA A 79 -0.65 25.60 0.01
C ALA A 79 -0.19 25.76 1.46
N ILE A 80 -0.44 26.93 2.03
CA ILE A 80 -0.29 27.20 3.47
C ILE A 80 -1.69 27.02 4.09
N SER A 81 -2.11 25.76 4.21
CA SER A 81 -3.44 25.39 4.73
C SER A 81 -3.32 24.14 5.59
N THR A 82 -4.24 23.98 6.55
CA THR A 82 -4.39 22.73 7.30
C THR A 82 -4.82 21.56 6.42
N ASN A 83 -5.44 21.84 5.26
CA ASN A 83 -5.70 20.88 4.20
C ASN A 83 -4.98 21.32 2.90
N PRO A 84 -3.83 20.70 2.57
CA PRO A 84 -3.06 21.03 1.39
C PRO A 84 -3.46 20.20 0.14
N LEU A 85 -4.53 19.40 0.20
CA LEU A 85 -4.92 18.55 -0.92
C LEU A 85 -5.87 19.26 -1.89
N VAL A 86 -5.59 19.13 -3.19
CA VAL A 86 -6.36 19.75 -4.27
C VAL A 86 -6.57 18.77 -5.42
N TRP A 87 -7.71 18.88 -6.11
CA TRP A 87 -7.95 18.14 -7.34
C TRP A 87 -7.09 18.69 -8.47
N ARG A 88 -6.22 17.85 -9.03
CA ARG A 88 -5.42 18.17 -10.21
C ARG A 88 -5.82 17.30 -11.39
N ARG A 89 -5.97 17.93 -12.55
CA ARG A 89 -6.20 17.21 -13.81
C ARG A 89 -4.96 16.41 -14.15
N VAL A 90 -5.14 15.12 -14.37
CA VAL A 90 -4.09 14.23 -14.87
C VAL A 90 -4.39 13.89 -16.33
N LYS A 91 -3.34 13.87 -17.16
CA LYS A 91 -3.45 13.32 -18.51
C LYS A 91 -3.41 11.80 -18.40
N GLN A 92 -4.20 11.14 -19.23
CA GLN A 92 -4.20 9.69 -19.37
C GLN A 92 -2.93 9.21 -20.09
#